data_AF-R9JJF8-F1
#
_entry.id   AF-R9JJF8-F1
#
_cell.length_a   1.000
_cell.length_b   1.000
_cell.length_c   1.000
_cell.angle_alpha   90.00
_cell.angle_beta   90.00
_cell.angle_gamma   90.00
#
_symmetry.space_group_name_H-M   'P 1'
#
loop_
_entity.id
_entity.type
_entity.pdbx_description
1 polymer ?
#
loop_
_entity_poly.entity_id
_entity_poly.type
_entity_poly.pdbx_seq_one_letter_code
_entity_poly.pdbx_strand_id
1 'polypeptide(L)'
;MAQFNSAEKIDSSNEPVIVSTDVMTGDRDRSRYLYYQLKMSMSKAKGIDIIVSFLMESGIRMILNDIRQALDKGASVRILTGNYLGITQPSALYLIKKEFGNRIDLRFYNDKERSFHPKAYIFHYKDTSEIYIGSSNISKSALTSGIEWNYRFSSIADYKNYQLFYHTSQNPGKGDSKRLISVRVGS
;
A
#
# COMPACT_ATOMS: atom_id res chain seq x y z
N MET A 1 35.60 -24.21 19.31
CA MET A 1 35.22 -23.49 20.55
C MET A 1 34.50 -22.23 20.16
N ALA A 2 33.30 -22.05 20.71
CA ALA A 2 32.45 -20.87 20.54
C ALA A 2 32.98 -19.68 21.34
N GLN A 3 32.72 -18.45 20.86
CA GLN A 3 32.13 -17.33 21.62
C GLN A 3 31.84 -16.16 20.66
N PHE A 4 30.58 -15.92 20.32
CA PHE A 4 29.57 -15.11 21.02
C PHE A 4 29.55 -13.63 20.59
N ASN A 5 28.65 -13.35 19.64
CA ASN A 5 27.55 -12.39 19.76
C ASN A 5 27.85 -11.00 20.35
N SER A 6 27.98 -9.99 19.49
CA SER A 6 27.47 -8.65 19.75
C SER A 6 26.19 -8.47 18.93
N ALA A 7 25.08 -8.95 19.50
CA ALA A 7 23.76 -8.50 19.09
C ALA A 7 23.68 -6.99 19.30
N GLU A 8 23.61 -6.24 18.21
CA GLU A 8 23.20 -4.84 18.25
C GLU A 8 21.84 -4.77 18.95
N LYS A 9 21.85 -4.24 20.17
CA LYS A 9 20.63 -3.83 20.85
C LYS A 9 20.00 -2.74 20.00
N ILE A 10 18.96 -3.10 19.26
CA ILE A 10 18.06 -2.14 18.61
C ILE A 10 17.32 -1.43 19.75
N ASP A 11 17.76 -0.21 20.03
CA ASP A 11 17.13 0.69 20.98
C ASP A 11 15.70 1.01 20.53
N SER A 12 14.71 0.58 21.30
CA SER A 12 13.27 0.73 21.01
C SER A 12 12.73 2.13 21.33
N SER A 13 13.59 3.12 21.57
CA SER A 13 13.20 4.46 22.02
C SER A 13 13.21 5.55 20.94
N ASN A 14 13.56 5.21 19.69
CA ASN A 14 13.81 6.19 18.62
C ASN A 14 12.82 6.12 17.44
N GLU A 15 11.55 5.78 17.69
CA GLU A 15 10.51 5.93 16.67
C GLU A 15 10.33 7.42 16.37
N PRO A 16 10.50 7.87 15.11
CA PRO A 16 10.40 9.29 14.77
C PRO A 16 8.99 9.80 15.11
N VAL A 17 8.90 11.02 15.66
CA VAL A 17 7.62 11.70 15.84
C VAL A 17 6.99 11.87 14.46
N ILE A 18 5.94 11.12 14.18
CA ILE A 18 5.27 11.15 12.87
C ILE A 18 4.39 12.39 12.82
N VAL A 19 4.83 13.40 12.07
CA VAL A 19 4.03 14.60 11.79
C VAL A 19 3.16 14.31 10.57
N SER A 20 1.85 14.57 10.68
CA SER A 20 0.95 14.44 9.53
C SER A 20 1.30 15.51 8.49
N THR A 21 1.34 15.11 7.22
CA THR A 21 1.64 16.00 6.09
C THR A 21 0.84 15.55 4.88
N ASP A 22 0.50 16.50 4.01
CA ASP A 22 -0.19 16.19 2.76
C ASP A 22 0.76 15.98 1.58
N VAL A 23 2.04 16.30 1.75
CA VAL A 23 3.09 16.07 0.76
C VAL A 23 4.18 15.20 1.37
N MET A 24 4.64 14.19 0.63
CA MET A 24 5.62 13.22 1.10
C MET A 24 6.65 12.93 0.03
N THR A 25 7.90 12.80 0.48
CA THR A 25 9.02 12.33 -0.33
C THR A 25 9.96 11.50 0.52
N GLY A 26 10.60 10.53 -0.12
CA GLY A 26 11.79 9.93 0.46
C GLY A 26 13.00 10.82 0.28
N ASP A 27 13.89 10.77 1.27
CA ASP A 27 15.28 11.28 1.30
C ASP A 27 15.85 10.97 2.72
N ARG A 28 16.68 11.87 3.27
CA ARG A 28 17.24 11.82 4.63
C ARG A 28 16.21 12.07 5.73
N ASP A 29 15.18 12.89 5.47
CA ASP A 29 14.13 13.19 6.45
C ASP A 29 13.12 12.06 6.54
N ARG A 30 13.31 11.19 7.54
CA ARG A 30 12.43 10.03 7.79
C ARG A 30 11.00 10.43 8.11
N SER A 31 10.75 11.62 8.66
CA SER A 31 9.40 12.06 9.00
C SER A 31 8.50 12.23 7.77
N ARG A 32 9.12 12.37 6.59
CA ARG A 32 8.46 12.57 5.29
C ARG A 32 8.16 11.29 4.54
N TYR A 33 8.57 10.14 5.06
CA TYR A 33 8.35 8.86 4.41
C TYR A 33 6.87 8.55 4.30
N LEU A 34 6.44 8.12 3.10
CA LEU A 34 5.08 7.69 2.85
C LEU A 34 4.67 6.57 3.83
N TYR A 35 5.58 5.65 4.15
CA TYR A 35 5.36 4.54 5.08
C TYR A 35 4.66 4.97 6.37
N TYR A 36 5.13 6.04 7.02
CA TYR A 36 4.58 6.45 8.31
C TYR A 36 3.16 7.02 8.19
N GLN A 37 2.87 7.72 7.09
CA GLN A 37 1.51 8.22 6.82
C GLN A 37 0.55 7.05 6.52
N LEU A 38 1.00 6.04 5.76
CA LEU A 38 0.21 4.83 5.51
C LEU A 38 -0.05 4.06 6.80
N LYS A 39 0.97 3.91 7.67
CA LYS A 39 0.84 3.26 8.99
C LYS A 39 -0.21 3.95 9.86
N MET A 40 -0.16 5.28 9.96
CA MET A 40 -1.16 6.07 10.69
C MET A 40 -2.57 5.84 10.15
N SER A 41 -2.71 5.83 8.81
CA SER A 41 -4.01 5.67 8.15
C SER A 41 -4.59 4.28 8.33
N MET A 42 -3.77 3.23 8.12
CA MET A 42 -4.14 1.83 8.36
C MET A 42 -4.63 1.60 9.78
N SER A 43 -4.00 2.24 10.77
CA SER A 43 -4.35 2.05 12.19
C SER A 43 -5.79 2.46 12.54
N LYS A 44 -6.40 3.35 11.74
CA LYS A 44 -7.73 3.96 11.93
C LYS A 44 -8.76 3.45 10.90
N ALA A 45 -8.32 2.85 9.81
CA ALA A 45 -9.16 2.49 8.67
C ALA A 45 -10.17 1.39 9.00
N LYS A 46 -11.34 1.48 8.37
CA LYS A 46 -12.38 0.45 8.26
C LYS A 46 -12.36 -0.25 6.89
N GLY A 47 -11.78 0.39 5.88
CA GLY A 47 -11.52 -0.19 4.58
C GLY A 47 -10.20 0.34 4.01
N ILE A 48 -9.45 -0.51 3.33
CA ILE A 48 -8.16 -0.19 2.71
C ILE A 48 -8.17 -0.70 1.28
N ASP A 49 -8.03 0.21 0.31
CA ASP A 49 -7.77 -0.13 -1.08
C ASP A 49 -6.35 0.28 -1.46
N ILE A 50 -5.56 -0.68 -1.91
CA ILE A 50 -4.22 -0.43 -2.45
C ILE A 50 -4.24 -0.74 -3.93
N ILE A 51 -3.93 0.24 -4.76
CA ILE A 51 -3.92 0.13 -6.23
C ILE A 51 -2.54 0.54 -6.70
N VAL A 52 -1.67 -0.43 -6.94
CA VAL A 52 -0.27 -0.17 -7.30
C VAL A 52 0.13 -0.96 -8.52
N SER A 53 1.14 -0.49 -9.26
CA SER A 53 1.54 -1.13 -10.51
C SER A 53 2.30 -2.43 -10.25
N PHE A 54 3.12 -2.43 -9.20
CA PHE A 54 3.89 -3.58 -8.77
C PHE A 54 4.03 -3.70 -7.26
N LEU A 55 4.26 -4.94 -6.82
CA LEU A 55 4.57 -5.29 -5.43
C LEU A 55 5.96 -5.93 -5.35
N MET A 56 6.78 -5.45 -4.42
CA MET A 56 8.01 -6.11 -3.98
C MET A 56 7.85 -6.62 -2.56
N GLU A 57 8.42 -7.78 -2.26
CA GLU A 57 8.32 -8.40 -0.94
C GLU A 57 8.87 -7.49 0.15
N SER A 58 9.94 -6.75 -0.16
CA SER A 58 10.56 -5.78 0.73
C SER A 58 9.58 -4.72 1.22
N GLY A 59 8.67 -4.25 0.36
CA GLY A 59 7.64 -3.28 0.73
C GLY A 59 6.49 -3.93 1.49
N ILE A 60 6.06 -5.13 1.09
CA ILE A 60 5.01 -5.87 1.80
C ILE A 60 5.43 -6.12 3.26
N ARG A 61 6.67 -6.57 3.49
CA ARG A 61 7.20 -6.80 4.85
C ARG A 61 7.11 -5.57 5.75
N MET A 62 7.23 -4.37 5.20
CA MET A 62 7.12 -3.14 5.98
C MET A 62 5.71 -2.93 6.52
N ILE A 63 4.69 -3.13 5.69
CA ILE A 63 3.29 -2.84 6.02
C ILE A 63 2.52 -4.05 6.58
N LEU A 64 3.18 -5.21 6.66
CA LEU A 64 2.58 -6.50 7.01
C LEU A 64 1.90 -6.47 8.38
N ASN A 65 2.57 -5.91 9.38
CA ASN A 65 2.00 -5.83 10.73
C ASN A 65 0.87 -4.81 10.83
N ASP A 66 0.92 -3.73 10.05
CA ASP A 66 -0.11 -2.69 10.04
C ASP A 66 -1.40 -3.21 9.37
N ILE A 67 -1.26 -3.95 8.26
CA ILE A 67 -2.37 -4.65 7.59
C ILE A 67 -2.99 -5.68 8.54
N ARG A 68 -2.18 -6.48 9.25
CA ARG A 68 -2.67 -7.47 10.22
C ARG A 68 -3.54 -6.80 11.29
N GLN A 69 -3.02 -5.75 11.90
CA GLN A 69 -3.74 -5.01 12.94
C GLN A 69 -5.04 -4.39 12.41
N ALA A 70 -5.04 -3.85 11.18
CA ALA A 70 -6.25 -3.31 10.57
C ALA A 70 -7.31 -4.41 10.36
N LEU A 71 -6.90 -5.57 9.81
CA LEU A 71 -7.78 -6.73 9.63
C LEU A 71 -8.31 -7.26 10.98
N ASP A 72 -7.50 -7.28 12.03
CA ASP A 72 -7.91 -7.74 13.36
C ASP A 72 -8.92 -6.79 14.02
N LYS A 73 -8.88 -5.50 13.67
CA LYS A 73 -9.92 -4.50 14.02
C LYS A 73 -11.17 -4.57 13.12
N GLY A 74 -11.22 -5.53 12.20
CA GLY A 74 -12.34 -5.74 11.28
C GLY A 74 -12.33 -4.87 10.03
N ALA A 75 -11.19 -4.26 9.66
CA ALA A 75 -11.09 -3.55 8.39
C ALA A 75 -11.16 -4.52 7.20
N SER A 76 -11.77 -4.09 6.09
CA SER A 76 -11.64 -4.79 4.81
C SER A 76 -10.36 -4.32 4.09
N VAL A 77 -9.67 -5.24 3.42
CA VAL A 77 -8.44 -4.90 2.68
C VAL A 77 -8.50 -5.51 1.28
N ARG A 78 -8.28 -4.65 0.27
CA ARG A 78 -8.21 -5.02 -1.14
C ARG A 78 -6.91 -4.49 -1.73
N ILE A 79 -6.22 -5.35 -2.47
CA ILE A 79 -4.98 -5.02 -3.17
C ILE A 79 -5.17 -5.34 -4.64
N LEU A 80 -5.04 -4.34 -5.49
CA LEU A 80 -4.99 -4.46 -6.93
C LEU A 80 -3.57 -4.17 -7.41
N THR A 81 -2.95 -5.16 -8.05
CA THR A 81 -1.63 -5.03 -8.69
C THR A 81 -1.67 -5.50 -10.14
N GLY A 82 -0.64 -5.17 -10.93
CA GLY A 82 -0.44 -5.72 -12.28
C GLY A 82 0.86 -6.53 -12.40
N ASN A 83 1.10 -7.12 -13.58
CA ASN A 83 2.42 -7.63 -13.97
C ASN A 83 3.06 -6.72 -15.03
N TYR A 84 2.65 -5.46 -15.08
CA TYR A 84 3.22 -4.53 -16.04
C TYR A 84 4.74 -4.47 -15.82
N LEU A 85 5.51 -4.68 -16.90
CA LEU A 85 6.97 -4.82 -16.91
C LEU A 85 7.56 -6.04 -16.17
N GLY A 86 6.75 -6.98 -15.68
CA GLY A 86 7.25 -8.17 -14.97
C GLY A 86 7.86 -7.88 -13.59
N ILE A 87 7.56 -6.72 -12.99
CA ILE A 87 8.24 -6.25 -11.77
C ILE A 87 7.63 -6.84 -10.48
N THR A 88 6.33 -7.18 -10.49
CA THR A 88 5.67 -7.77 -9.32
C THR A 88 6.36 -9.07 -8.94
N GLN A 89 6.95 -9.10 -7.75
CA GLN A 89 7.68 -10.26 -7.26
C GLN A 89 6.69 -11.35 -6.84
N PRO A 90 6.80 -12.59 -7.37
CA PRO A 90 5.96 -13.69 -6.93
C PRO A 90 6.02 -13.92 -5.42
N SER A 91 7.19 -13.72 -4.82
CA SER A 91 7.39 -13.87 -3.38
C SER A 91 6.59 -12.86 -2.54
N ALA A 92 6.30 -11.67 -3.06
CA ALA A 92 5.41 -10.70 -2.44
C ALA A 92 3.96 -11.23 -2.39
N LEU A 93 3.50 -11.83 -3.50
CA LEU A 93 2.16 -12.43 -3.60
C LEU A 93 2.02 -13.64 -2.66
N TYR A 94 3.03 -14.52 -2.64
CA TYR A 94 3.07 -15.66 -1.72
C TYR A 94 3.08 -15.21 -0.27
N LEU A 95 3.82 -14.15 0.07
CA LEU A 95 3.84 -13.61 1.42
C LEU A 95 2.45 -13.11 1.85
N ILE A 96 1.78 -12.32 1.01
CA ILE A 96 0.40 -11.85 1.29
C ILE A 96 -0.53 -13.05 1.51
N LYS A 97 -0.49 -14.05 0.63
CA LYS A 97 -1.37 -15.22 0.75
C LYS A 97 -1.05 -16.08 1.95
N LYS A 98 0.22 -16.30 2.28
CA LYS A 98 0.64 -17.03 3.47
C LYS A 98 0.14 -16.37 4.75
N GLU A 99 0.27 -15.05 4.85
CA GLU A 99 -0.03 -14.32 6.09
C GLU A 99 -1.52 -14.02 6.28
N PHE A 100 -2.25 -13.81 5.19
CA PHE A 100 -3.63 -13.32 5.26
C PHE A 100 -4.65 -14.24 4.60
N GLY A 101 -4.23 -15.22 3.80
CA GLY A 101 -5.13 -16.15 3.11
C GLY A 101 -6.23 -15.43 2.32
N ASN A 102 -7.48 -15.66 2.73
CA ASN A 102 -8.68 -15.06 2.15
C ASN A 102 -9.15 -13.79 2.88
N ARG A 103 -8.45 -13.33 3.93
CA ARG A 103 -8.77 -12.07 4.63
C ARG A 103 -8.49 -10.83 3.77
N ILE A 104 -7.71 -10.96 2.70
CA ILE A 104 -7.41 -9.89 1.73
C ILE A 104 -7.94 -10.27 0.35
N ASP A 105 -8.67 -9.34 -0.27
CA ASP A 105 -9.05 -9.41 -1.68
C ASP A 105 -7.87 -8.99 -2.57
N LEU A 106 -7.05 -9.97 -2.96
CA LEU A 106 -5.91 -9.77 -3.87
C LEU A 106 -6.34 -10.00 -5.32
N ARG A 107 -6.25 -8.95 -6.13
CA ARG A 107 -6.61 -8.95 -7.55
C ARG A 107 -5.44 -8.55 -8.42
N PHE A 108 -5.47 -9.08 -9.64
CA PHE A 108 -4.48 -8.85 -10.66
C PHE A 108 -5.12 -8.19 -11.88
N TYR A 109 -4.59 -7.05 -12.30
CA TYR A 109 -4.93 -6.44 -13.57
C TYR A 109 -4.17 -7.15 -14.68
N ASN A 110 -4.91 -7.76 -15.61
CA ASN A 110 -4.34 -8.56 -16.70
C ASN A 110 -4.87 -8.08 -18.06
N ASP A 111 -4.35 -6.95 -18.50
CA ASP A 111 -4.53 -6.43 -19.86
C ASP A 111 -3.14 -6.31 -20.50
N LYS A 112 -2.93 -7.01 -21.62
CA LYS A 112 -1.64 -7.02 -22.33
C LYS A 112 -1.46 -5.79 -23.23
N GLU A 113 -2.55 -5.12 -23.59
CA GLU A 113 -2.56 -4.00 -24.53
C GLU A 113 -2.51 -2.64 -23.82
N ARG A 114 -2.76 -2.62 -22.50
CA ARG A 114 -2.80 -1.40 -21.70
C ARG A 114 -1.85 -1.46 -20.52
N SER A 115 -1.05 -0.41 -20.36
CA SER A 115 -0.19 -0.26 -19.19
C SER A 115 -1.03 -0.05 -17.93
N PHE A 116 -0.72 -0.83 -16.89
CA PHE A 116 -1.29 -0.64 -15.56
C PHE A 116 -0.24 0.00 -14.67
N HIS A 117 -0.23 1.34 -14.65
CA HIS A 117 0.75 2.10 -13.89
C HIS A 117 0.24 3.02 -12.75
N PRO A 118 -0.96 2.82 -12.15
CA PRO A 118 -1.38 3.64 -11.01
C PRO A 118 -0.58 3.32 -9.75
N LYS A 119 -0.46 4.30 -8.85
CA LYS A 119 -0.12 4.08 -7.43
C LYS A 119 -1.03 4.96 -6.57
N ALA A 120 -1.97 4.33 -5.92
CA ALA A 120 -2.91 4.97 -5.02
C ALA A 120 -3.17 4.09 -3.80
N TYR A 121 -3.32 4.72 -2.65
CA TYR A 121 -3.67 4.08 -1.38
C TYR A 121 -4.87 4.84 -0.82
N ILE A 122 -5.98 4.14 -0.62
CA ILE A 122 -7.26 4.75 -0.23
C ILE A 122 -7.66 4.16 1.11
N PHE A 123 -7.93 5.04 2.07
CA PHE A 123 -8.32 4.67 3.42
C PHE A 123 -9.72 5.18 3.68
N HIS A 124 -10.59 4.26 4.08
CA HIS A 124 -11.98 4.52 4.41
C HIS A 124 -12.16 4.47 5.91
N TYR A 125 -12.74 5.52 6.48
CA TYR A 125 -13.13 5.63 7.87
C TYR A 125 -14.64 5.48 8.00
N LYS A 126 -15.19 5.74 9.20
CA LYS A 126 -16.63 5.65 9.43
C LYS A 126 -17.41 6.65 8.56
N ASP A 127 -16.99 7.91 8.57
CA ASP A 127 -17.73 9.02 7.95
C ASP A 127 -16.90 9.78 6.90
N THR A 128 -15.63 9.41 6.73
CA THR A 128 -14.65 10.17 5.95
C THR A 128 -13.70 9.22 5.22
N SER A 129 -12.92 9.74 4.29
CA SER A 129 -11.89 8.95 3.59
C SER A 129 -10.75 9.84 3.11
N GLU A 130 -9.61 9.23 2.83
CA GLU A 130 -8.47 9.90 2.25
C GLU A 130 -7.76 9.04 1.20
N ILE A 131 -7.09 9.70 0.28
CA ILE A 131 -6.34 9.11 -0.81
C ILE A 131 -4.92 9.63 -0.74
N TYR A 132 -3.97 8.71 -0.84
CA TYR A 132 -2.59 8.98 -1.17
C TYR A 132 -2.38 8.61 -2.63
N ILE A 133 -1.86 9.53 -3.44
CA ILE A 133 -1.52 9.30 -4.84
C ILE A 133 -0.08 9.76 -5.08
N GLY A 134 0.66 9.04 -5.90
CA GLY A 134 2.02 9.45 -6.22
C GLY A 134 2.77 8.49 -7.11
N SER A 135 4.09 8.51 -6.99
CA SER A 135 5.01 7.66 -7.73
C SER A 135 5.38 6.37 -6.98
N SER A 136 5.09 6.28 -5.68
CA SER A 136 5.48 5.15 -4.83
C SER A 136 4.64 3.88 -5.04
N ASN A 137 5.26 2.85 -5.62
CA ASN A 137 4.77 1.46 -5.52
C ASN A 137 5.08 0.85 -4.13
N ILE A 138 4.68 -0.40 -3.89
CA ILE A 138 5.06 -1.10 -2.66
C ILE A 138 6.44 -1.74 -2.83
N SER A 139 7.47 -1.02 -2.43
CA SER A 139 8.83 -1.52 -2.20
C SER A 139 9.45 -0.81 -1.00
N LYS A 140 10.46 -1.40 -0.37
CA LYS A 140 11.14 -0.72 0.75
C LYS A 140 11.66 0.66 0.34
N SER A 141 12.29 0.76 -0.83
CA SER A 141 12.83 2.03 -1.33
C SER A 141 11.72 3.08 -1.52
N ALA A 142 10.67 2.75 -2.28
CA ALA A 142 9.61 3.69 -2.65
C ALA A 142 8.77 4.16 -1.45
N LEU A 143 8.69 3.37 -0.39
CA LEU A 143 7.98 3.74 0.84
C LEU A 143 8.85 4.52 1.83
N THR A 144 10.18 4.55 1.63
CA THR A 144 11.14 5.16 2.55
C THR A 144 12.05 6.16 1.85
N SER A 145 13.30 5.79 1.55
CA SER A 145 14.37 6.70 1.14
C SER A 145 14.39 7.01 -0.36
N GLY A 146 13.60 6.31 -1.18
CA GLY A 146 13.49 6.59 -2.60
C GLY A 146 12.87 7.96 -2.84
N ILE A 147 13.46 8.75 -3.74
CA ILE A 147 12.90 10.05 -4.12
C ILE A 147 11.63 9.79 -4.93
N GLU A 148 10.50 9.99 -4.27
CA GLU A 148 9.16 9.74 -4.77
C GLU A 148 8.30 10.92 -4.38
N TRP A 149 7.34 11.30 -5.21
CA TRP A 149 6.40 12.35 -4.84
C TRP A 149 5.04 11.74 -4.58
N ASN A 150 4.51 12.00 -3.39
CA ASN A 150 3.18 11.57 -3.01
C ASN A 150 2.41 12.73 -2.40
N TYR A 151 1.12 12.78 -2.74
CA TYR A 151 0.17 13.76 -2.26
C TYR A 151 -1.00 13.07 -1.58
N ARG A 152 -1.48 13.65 -0.48
CA ARG A 152 -2.64 13.22 0.26
C ARG A 152 -3.74 14.26 0.14
N PHE A 153 -4.96 13.79 -0.07
CA PHE A 153 -6.17 14.60 -0.03
C PHE A 153 -7.32 13.79 0.55
N SER A 154 -8.32 14.46 1.10
CA SER A 154 -9.42 13.82 1.83
C SER A 154 -10.79 14.24 1.32
N SER A 155 -11.79 13.40 1.60
CA SER A 155 -13.19 13.68 1.28
C SER A 155 -13.73 14.90 2.03
N ILE A 156 -13.07 15.36 3.09
CA ILE A 156 -13.44 16.57 3.83
C ILE A 156 -12.77 17.80 3.21
N ALA A 157 -11.44 17.77 3.09
CA ALA A 157 -10.67 18.95 2.69
C ALA A 157 -10.77 19.25 1.18
N ASP A 158 -10.96 18.21 0.36
CA ASP A 158 -11.05 18.34 -1.10
C ASP A 158 -12.11 17.36 -1.67
N TYR A 159 -13.36 17.58 -1.24
CA TYR A 159 -14.49 16.70 -1.58
C TYR A 159 -14.63 16.47 -3.09
N LYS A 160 -14.55 17.54 -3.90
CA LYS A 160 -14.79 17.45 -5.34
C LYS A 160 -13.74 16.58 -6.03
N ASN A 161 -12.45 16.83 -5.78
CA ASN A 161 -11.39 16.04 -6.42
C ASN A 161 -11.33 14.63 -5.85
N TYR A 162 -11.62 14.46 -4.56
CA TYR A 162 -11.79 13.13 -3.95
C TYR A 162 -12.81 12.29 -4.72
N GLN A 163 -14.03 12.81 -4.93
CA GLN A 163 -15.09 12.06 -5.62
C GLN A 163 -14.70 11.71 -7.06
N LEU A 164 -14.17 12.67 -7.82
CA LEU A 164 -13.74 12.44 -9.21
C LEU A 164 -12.64 11.38 -9.29
N PHE A 165 -11.65 11.45 -8.41
CA PHE A 165 -10.58 10.46 -8.37
C PHE A 165 -11.10 9.08 -7.98
N TYR A 166 -11.87 8.99 -6.88
CA TYR A 166 -12.39 7.73 -6.36
C TYR A 166 -13.28 7.02 -7.39
N HIS A 167 -14.19 7.73 -8.05
CA HIS A 167 -15.03 7.14 -9.09
C HIS A 167 -14.21 6.63 -10.29
N THR A 168 -13.13 7.33 -10.63
CA THR A 168 -12.21 6.91 -11.70
C THR A 168 -11.42 5.67 -11.29
N SER A 169 -10.95 5.59 -10.04
CA SER A 169 -10.15 4.47 -9.55
C SER A 169 -10.94 3.16 -9.39
N GLN A 170 -12.25 3.22 -9.14
CA GLN A 170 -13.10 2.01 -9.08
C GLN A 170 -13.33 1.37 -10.45
N ASN A 171 -13.17 2.11 -11.56
CA ASN A 171 -13.39 1.61 -12.92
C ASN A 171 -12.22 1.98 -13.85
N PRO A 172 -11.02 1.39 -13.65
CA PRO A 172 -9.91 1.62 -14.54
C PRO A 172 -10.26 1.10 -15.95
N GLY A 173 -10.63 2.02 -16.84
CA GLY A 173 -10.93 1.72 -18.25
C GLY A 173 -12.34 1.20 -18.53
N LYS A 174 -13.40 1.84 -17.96
CA LYS A 174 -14.83 1.62 -18.30
C LYS A 174 -15.01 1.11 -19.74
N GLY A 175 -15.17 -0.20 -19.88
CA GLY A 175 -15.21 -0.90 -21.16
C GLY A 175 -15.51 -2.39 -21.00
N ASP A 176 -14.91 -3.09 -20.02
CA ASP A 176 -15.26 -4.49 -19.77
C ASP A 176 -15.04 -4.88 -18.31
N SER A 177 -16.11 -5.33 -17.66
CA SER A 177 -16.12 -5.95 -16.33
C SER A 177 -15.31 -7.27 -16.24
N LYS A 178 -14.42 -7.57 -17.21
CA LYS A 178 -13.69 -8.84 -17.35
C LYS A 178 -12.17 -8.76 -17.11
N ARG A 179 -11.61 -7.62 -16.68
CA ARG A 179 -10.15 -7.38 -16.68
C ARG A 179 -9.41 -7.56 -15.34
N LEU A 180 -10.12 -7.96 -14.29
CA LEU A 180 -9.55 -8.24 -12.97
C LEU A 180 -9.58 -9.74 -12.69
N ILE A 181 -8.41 -10.34 -12.50
CA ILE A 181 -8.26 -11.75 -12.13
C ILE A 181 -8.06 -11.81 -10.62
N SER A 182 -8.96 -12.49 -9.90
CA SER A 182 -8.69 -12.83 -8.50
C SER A 182 -7.57 -13.86 -8.45
N VAL A 183 -6.51 -13.58 -7.68
CA VAL A 183 -5.41 -14.53 -7.53
C VAL A 183 -5.88 -15.64 -6.59
N ARG A 184 -6.35 -16.74 -7.18
CA ARG A 184 -6.54 -18.02 -6.51
C ARG A 184 -5.33 -18.89 -6.81
N VAL A 185 -4.46 -19.08 -5.84
CA VAL A 185 -3.41 -20.10 -5.95
C VAL A 185 -4.05 -21.41 -5.49
N GLY A 186 -4.03 -22.42 -6.35
CA GLY A 186 -4.51 -23.76 -6.02
C GLY A 186 -3.80 -24.32 -4.79
N SER A 187 -4.55 -25.10 -4.01
CA SER A 187 -4.05 -26.03 -3.00
C SER A 187 -3.14 -27.08 -3.61
#